data_AF-R4L9H0-F1
#
_entry.id   AF-R4L9H0-F1
#
_cell.length_a   1.000
_cell.length_b   1.000
_cell.length_c   1.000
_cell.angle_alpha   90.00
_cell.angle_beta   90.00
_cell.angle_gamma   90.00
#
_symmetry.space_group_name_H-M   'P 1'
#
loop_
_entity.id
_entity.type
_entity.pdbx_description
1 polymer ?
#
loop_
_entity_poly.entity_id
_entity_poly.type
_entity_poly.pdbx_seq_one_letter_code
_entity_poly.pdbx_strand_id
1 'polypeptide(L)' 'MIRPPWKGTEEQDALLTAAVEAVNRARMEEEAAWAKMQEARTAGVPDTVLCRRADVSRATLNRKLGARRPSEPPSPE' A
#
# COMPACT_ATOMS: atom_id res chain seq x y z
N MET A 1 -30.75 -0.31 17.25
CA MET A 1 -31.09 1.00 16.65
C MET A 1 -30.83 0.91 15.16
N ILE A 2 -31.87 1.01 14.33
CA ILE A 2 -31.71 1.08 12.87
C ILE A 2 -31.31 2.52 12.55
N ARG A 3 -30.13 2.73 11.96
CA ARG A 3 -29.69 4.06 11.53
C ARG A 3 -30.55 4.43 10.31
N PRO A 4 -31.23 5.59 10.29
CA PRO A 4 -32.03 5.99 9.14
C PRO A 4 -31.14 6.08 7.88
N PRO A 5 -31.66 5.73 6.69
CA PRO A 5 -30.91 5.79 5.46
C PRO A 5 -30.50 7.24 5.18
N TRP A 6 -29.22 7.45 4.87
CA TRP A 6 -28.72 8.74 4.43
C TRP A 6 -29.36 9.11 3.09
N LYS A 7 -29.91 10.32 2.99
CA LYS A 7 -30.35 10.93 1.74
C LYS A 7 -29.57 12.23 1.56
N GLY A 8 -28.54 12.18 0.72
CA GLY A 8 -27.79 13.35 0.30
C GLY A 8 -28.62 14.24 -0.62
N THR A 9 -28.22 15.50 -0.73
CA THR A 9 -28.57 16.35 -1.88
C THR A 9 -27.75 15.94 -3.10
N GLU A 10 -28.16 16.31 -4.31
CA GLU A 10 -27.39 16.03 -5.54
C GLU A 10 -25.96 16.60 -5.46
N GLU A 11 -25.78 17.76 -4.83
CA GLU A 11 -24.47 18.36 -4.60
C GLU A 11 -23.61 17.51 -3.65
N GLN A 12 -24.19 16.97 -2.58
CA GLN A 12 -23.49 16.07 -1.66
C GLN A 12 -23.13 14.74 -2.32
N ASP A 13 -24.00 14.21 -3.19
CA ASP A 13 -23.73 12.99 -3.95
C ASP A 13 -22.61 13.20 -4.97
N ALA A 14 -22.58 14.35 -5.64
CA ALA A 14 -21.49 14.72 -6.55
C ALA A 14 -20.16 14.87 -5.80
N LEU A 15 -20.14 15.54 -4.65
CA LEU A 15 -18.96 15.68 -3.81
C LEU A 15 -18.47 14.34 -3.26
N LEU A 16 -19.40 13.47 -2.84
CA LEU A 16 -19.08 12.13 -2.38
C LEU A 16 -18.45 11.30 -3.50
N THR A 17 -19.01 11.34 -4.70
CA THR A 17 -18.49 10.62 -5.87
C THR A 17 -17.07 11.09 -6.18
N ALA A 18 -16.84 12.41 -6.26
CA ALA A 18 -15.52 12.97 -6.49
C ALA A 18 -14.52 12.57 -5.40
N ALA A 19 -14.94 12.56 -4.14
CA ALA A 19 -14.08 12.14 -3.02
C ALA A 19 -13.73 10.65 -3.11
N VAL A 20 -14.69 9.78 -3.44
CA VAL A 20 -14.46 8.33 -3.60
C VAL A 20 -13.51 8.07 -4.76
N GLU A 21 -13.68 8.74 -5.90
CA GLU A 21 -12.78 8.63 -7.04
C GLU A 21 -11.35 9.07 -6.70
N ALA A 22 -11.20 10.18 -5.98
CA ALA A 22 -9.90 10.67 -5.53
C ALA A 22 -9.20 9.66 -4.60
N VAL A 23 -9.94 9.08 -3.65
CA VAL A 23 -9.41 8.05 -2.75
C VAL A 23 -8.99 6.79 -3.52
N ASN A 24 -9.80 6.35 -4.48
CA ASN A 24 -9.48 5.17 -5.30
C ASN A 24 -8.22 5.40 -6.15
N ARG A 25 -8.05 6.60 -6.71
CA ARG A 25 -6.84 6.97 -7.44
C ARG A 25 -5.60 6.94 -6.55
N ALA A 26 -5.67 7.57 -5.39
CA ALA A 26 -4.57 7.58 -4.43
C ALA A 26 -4.18 6.17 -3.97
N ARG A 27 -5.16 5.26 -3.79
CA ARG A 27 -4.90 3.85 -3.46
C ARG A 27 -4.13 3.13 -4.57
N MET A 28 -4.52 3.30 -5.83
CA MET A 28 -3.81 2.68 -6.97
C MET A 28 -2.37 3.19 -7.09
N GLU A 29 -2.16 4.49 -6.90
CA GLU A 29 -0.81 5.08 -6.90
C GLU A 29 0.04 4.54 -5.74
N GLU A 30 -0.55 4.39 -4.55
CA GLU A 30 0.12 3.79 -3.40
C GLU A 30 0.51 2.33 -3.69
N GLU A 31 -0.40 1.54 -4.24
CA GLU A 31 -0.13 0.15 -4.63
C GLU A 31 1.00 0.04 -5.67
N ALA A 32 1.01 0.91 -6.68
CA ALA A 32 2.09 0.97 -7.67
C ALA A 32 3.45 1.31 -7.03
N ALA A 33 3.48 2.22 -6.05
CA ALA A 33 4.69 2.54 -5.31
C ALA A 33 5.19 1.35 -4.48
N TRP A 34 4.30 0.62 -3.80
CA TRP A 34 4.65 -0.59 -3.07
C TRP A 34 5.13 -1.71 -3.98
N ALA A 35 4.55 -1.86 -5.18
CA ALA A 35 5.03 -2.81 -6.18
C ALA A 35 6.48 -2.52 -6.59
N LYS A 36 6.85 -1.25 -6.80
CA LYS A 36 8.25 -0.85 -7.08
C LYS A 36 9.18 -1.11 -5.90
N MET A 37 8.73 -0.90 -4.66
CA MET A 37 9.52 -1.30 -3.49
C MET A 37 9.72 -2.82 -3.42
N GLN A 38 8.72 -3.61 -3.79
CA GLN A 38 8.84 -5.07 -3.85
C GLN A 38 9.81 -5.53 -4.94
N GLU A 39 9.80 -4.90 -6.12
CA GLU A 39 10.78 -5.14 -7.19
C GLU A 39 12.20 -4.90 -6.67
N ALA A 40 12.46 -3.75 -6.03
CA ALA A 40 13.76 -3.43 -5.45
C ALA A 40 14.18 -4.43 -4.36
N ARG A 41 13.23 -4.84 -3.49
CA ARG A 41 13.49 -5.86 -2.46
C ARG A 41 13.85 -7.21 -3.07
N THR A 42 13.15 -7.60 -4.14
CA THR A 42 13.37 -8.86 -4.87
C THR A 42 14.70 -8.84 -5.62
N ALA A 43 15.11 -7.68 -6.15
CA ALA A 43 16.42 -7.45 -6.74
C ALA A 43 17.58 -7.46 -5.71
N GLY A 44 17.30 -7.73 -4.43
CA GLY A 44 18.30 -7.90 -3.39
C GLY A 44 18.63 -6.63 -2.60
N VAL A 45 17.95 -5.49 -2.85
CA VAL A 45 18.20 -4.27 -2.09
C VAL A 45 17.92 -4.52 -0.59
N PRO A 46 18.83 -4.13 0.32
CA PRO A 46 18.61 -4.31 1.75
C PRO A 46 17.43 -3.48 2.27
N ASP A 47 16.61 -4.08 3.13
CA ASP A 47 15.45 -3.40 3.74
C ASP A 47 15.86 -2.12 4.49
N THR A 48 17.07 -2.05 5.05
CA THR A 48 17.61 -0.84 5.71
C THR A 48 17.80 0.33 4.75
N VAL A 49 18.23 0.06 3.51
CA VAL A 49 18.39 1.06 2.46
C VAL A 49 17.03 1.50 1.94
N LEU A 50 16.11 0.55 1.70
CA LEU A 50 14.74 0.86 1.27
C LEU A 50 14.02 1.74 2.30
N CYS A 51 14.03 1.35 3.58
CA CYS A 51 13.38 2.09 4.66
C CYS A 51 13.94 3.51 4.77
N ARG A 52 15.27 3.68 4.72
CA ARG A 52 15.92 4.99 4.83
C ARG A 52 15.63 5.90 3.64
N ARG A 53 15.59 5.36 2.42
CA ARG A 53 15.41 6.15 1.19
C ARG A 53 13.95 6.51 0.93
N ALA A 54 13.02 5.62 1.27
CA ALA A 54 11.59 5.85 1.11
C ALA A 54 10.95 6.50 2.35
N ASP A 55 11.73 6.80 3.40
CA ASP A 55 11.27 7.33 4.68
C ASP A 55 10.12 6.51 5.31
N VAL A 56 10.24 5.18 5.22
CA VAL A 56 9.26 4.24 5.78
C VAL A 56 9.88 3.41 6.89
N SER A 57 9.10 3.13 7.92
CA SER A 57 9.52 2.22 8.98
C SER A 57 9.59 0.77 8.47
N ARG A 58 10.47 -0.04 9.06
CA ARG A 58 10.53 -1.49 8.77
C ARG A 58 9.21 -2.21 9.09
N ALA A 59 8.48 -1.74 10.10
CA ALA A 59 7.16 -2.28 10.43
C ALA A 59 6.13 -2.00 9.32
N THR A 60 6.14 -0.80 8.74
CA THR A 60 5.30 -0.44 7.59
C THR A 60 5.66 -1.29 6.37
N LEU A 61 6.96 -1.41 6.06
CA LEU A 61 7.45 -2.23 4.95
C LEU A 61 6.97 -3.68 5.08
N ASN A 62 7.13 -4.29 6.26
CA ASN A 62 6.71 -5.67 6.51
C ASN A 62 5.19 -5.85 6.53
N ARG A 63 4.42 -4.84 6.98
CA ARG A 63 2.95 -4.89 6.91
C ARG A 63 2.46 -4.90 5.47
N LYS A 64 3.12 -4.14 4.59
CA LYS A 64 2.74 -4.00 3.17
C LYS A 64 3.24 -5.14 2.31
N LEU A 65 4.48 -5.58 2.50
CA LEU A 65 5.17 -6.54 1.62
C LEU A 65 5.40 -7.92 2.27
N GLY A 66 4.94 -8.12 3.51
CA GLY A 66 5.27 -9.29 4.31
C GLY A 66 6.69 -9.24 4.89
N ALA A 67 6.95 -10.10 5.88
CA ALA A 67 8.31 -10.27 6.39
C ALA A 67 9.20 -10.93 5.32
N ARG A 68 10.43 -10.44 5.15
CA ARG A 68 11.44 -11.14 4.35
C ARG A 68 11.69 -12.48 5.01
N ARG A 69 11.47 -13.59 4.30
CA ARG A 69 11.93 -14.89 4.81
C ARG A 69 13.46 -14.80 4.93
N PRO A 70 14.05 -15.20 6.07
CA PRO A 70 15.48 -15.48 6.07
C PRO A 70 15.70 -16.52 4.98
N SER A 71 16.51 -16.16 4.00
CA SER A 71 16.83 -16.97 2.82
C SER A 71 17.05 -18.42 3.22
N GLU A 72 16.16 -19.31 2.78
CA GLU A 72 16.44 -20.74 2.72
C GLU A 72 17.69 -20.89 1.85
N PRO A 73 18.73 -21.62 2.30
CA PRO A 73 19.94 -21.81 1.49
C PRO A 73 19.56 -22.45 0.15
N PRO A 74 20.29 -22.19 -0.93
CA PRO A 74 20.03 -22.88 -2.19
C PRO A 74 20.11 -24.39 -1.95
N SER A 75 19.03 -25.11 -2.25
CA SER A 75 19.06 -26.56 -2.29
C SER A 75 20.17 -26.98 -3.26
N PRO A 76 21.14 -27.81 -2.82
CA PRO A 76 22.10 -28.38 -3.74
C PRO A 76 21.36 -29.40 -4.64
N GLU A 77 21.38 -29.16 -5.95
CA GLU A 77 21.18 -30.23 -6.94
C GLU A 77 22.46 -31.05 -7.10
#